data_AF-A0A2G9MPZ3-F1
#
_entry.id   AF-A0A2G9MPZ3-F1
#
_cell.length_a   1.000
_cell.length_b   1.000
_cell.length_c   1.000
_cell.angle_alpha   90.00
_cell.angle_beta   90.00
_cell.angle_gamma   90.00
#
_symmetry.space_group_name_H-M   'P 1'
#
loop_
_entity.id
_entity.type
_entity.pdbx_description
1 polymer ?
#
loop_
_entity_poly.entity_id
_entity_poly.type
_entity_poly.pdbx_seq_one_letter_code
_entity_poly.pdbx_strand_id
1 'polypeptide(L)'
;MKKVVFGVLTVLLLAVLATPFLLPEKTPDLDSAFKKFKEMDVKYNTDWKQEELRNMLIGYTFIDDAINELDAYQLEIAENRDKLQDKTELSTWEELLTRLAEARKKMLESEKEYHHYQALGPEGELEFEYVLGSPVVTEQLNCNDMEALDKGQMFLQKSLNLAHEFENHMDFVLQNAPETRKSELVGINEAKPAFYSKELGRISTQIKINKWGVDVCKKKAMSR
;
A
#
# COMPACT_ATOMS: atom_id res chain seq x y z
N MET A 1 -38.58 -60.50 -19.93
CA MET A 1 -37.35 -60.01 -19.25
C MET A 1 -36.87 -58.69 -19.90
N LYS A 2 -37.57 -57.56 -19.68
CA LYS A 2 -37.18 -56.24 -20.22
C LYS A 2 -37.48 -55.05 -19.28
N LYS A 3 -38.06 -55.30 -18.09
CA LYS A 3 -38.53 -54.23 -17.17
C LYS A 3 -37.61 -53.92 -15.99
N VAL A 4 -36.56 -54.73 -15.75
CA VAL A 4 -35.66 -54.56 -14.59
C VAL A 4 -34.45 -53.68 -14.92
N VAL A 5 -34.05 -53.59 -16.19
CA VAL A 5 -32.84 -52.85 -16.61
C VAL A 5 -33.06 -51.32 -16.63
N PHE A 6 -34.31 -50.86 -16.72
CA PHE A 6 -34.61 -49.43 -16.78
C PHE A 6 -34.65 -48.73 -15.41
N GLY A 7 -34.83 -49.46 -14.31
CA GLY A 7 -34.92 -48.86 -12.97
C GLY A 7 -33.56 -48.49 -12.37
N VAL A 8 -32.52 -49.28 -12.66
CA VAL A 8 -31.18 -49.09 -12.08
C VAL A 8 -30.44 -47.91 -12.74
N LEU A 9 -30.70 -47.65 -14.03
CA LEU A 9 -30.08 -46.51 -14.74
C LEU A 9 -30.61 -45.15 -14.26
N THR A 10 -31.89 -45.06 -13.89
CA THR A 10 -32.49 -43.81 -13.39
C THR A 10 -32.02 -43.44 -11.99
N VAL A 11 -31.72 -44.41 -11.12
CA VAL A 11 -31.19 -44.13 -9.78
C VAL A 11 -29.71 -43.72 -9.85
N LEU A 12 -28.93 -44.28 -10.77
CA LEU A 12 -27.55 -43.84 -11.00
C LEU A 12 -27.47 -42.43 -11.61
N LEU A 13 -28.37 -42.06 -12.53
CA LEU A 13 -28.37 -40.71 -13.10
C LEU A 13 -28.79 -39.62 -12.10
N LEU A 14 -29.66 -39.94 -11.14
CA LEU A 14 -30.05 -39.02 -10.06
C LEU A 14 -28.98 -38.90 -8.97
N ALA A 15 -28.14 -39.91 -8.76
CA ALA A 15 -26.99 -39.84 -7.87
C ALA A 15 -25.84 -38.96 -8.41
N VAL A 16 -25.74 -38.80 -9.74
CA VAL A 16 -24.75 -37.93 -10.39
C VAL A 16 -25.19 -36.45 -10.43
N LEU A 17 -26.48 -36.16 -10.25
CA LEU A 17 -27.03 -34.80 -10.26
C LEU A 17 -27.22 -34.19 -8.85
N ALA A 18 -26.96 -34.97 -7.79
CA ALA A 18 -27.18 -34.55 -6.40
C ALA A 18 -25.88 -34.33 -5.61
N THR A 19 -24.71 -34.33 -6.26
CA THR A 19 -23.52 -33.69 -5.70
C THR A 19 -23.50 -32.24 -6.19
N PRO A 20 -23.99 -31.25 -5.41
CA PRO A 20 -23.44 -29.93 -5.58
C PRO A 20 -21.91 -30.11 -5.49
N PHE A 21 -21.22 -29.55 -6.47
CA PHE A 21 -19.79 -29.34 -6.47
C PHE A 21 -19.39 -28.68 -5.13
N LEU A 22 -19.19 -29.47 -4.09
CA LEU A 22 -18.29 -29.16 -2.99
C LEU A 22 -16.89 -29.38 -3.56
N LEU A 23 -16.53 -28.58 -4.57
CA LEU A 23 -15.11 -28.30 -4.71
C LEU A 23 -14.74 -27.65 -3.38
N PRO A 24 -13.74 -28.19 -2.65
CA PRO A 24 -13.22 -27.45 -1.52
C PRO A 24 -12.89 -26.05 -2.05
N GLU A 25 -13.54 -25.04 -1.48
CA GLU A 25 -13.24 -23.64 -1.75
C GLU A 25 -11.74 -23.54 -1.53
N LYS A 26 -10.99 -23.37 -2.63
CA LYS A 26 -9.54 -23.50 -2.61
C LYS A 26 -9.08 -22.44 -1.62
N THR A 27 -8.42 -22.88 -0.55
CA THR A 27 -7.80 -21.96 0.41
C THR A 27 -7.03 -20.91 -0.39
N PRO A 28 -7.28 -19.62 -0.19
CA PRO A 28 -6.54 -18.57 -0.89
C PRO A 28 -5.06 -18.81 -0.62
N ASP A 29 -4.35 -19.31 -1.62
CA ASP A 29 -2.90 -19.44 -1.54
C ASP A 29 -2.28 -18.07 -1.80
N LEU A 30 -1.05 -17.90 -1.33
CA LEU A 30 -0.28 -16.67 -1.45
C LEU A 30 -0.19 -16.21 -2.92
N ASP A 31 -0.13 -17.14 -3.88
CA ASP A 31 -0.14 -16.87 -5.32
C ASP A 31 -1.46 -16.25 -5.80
N SER A 32 -2.60 -16.72 -5.30
CA SER A 32 -3.93 -16.18 -5.59
C SER A 32 -4.07 -14.76 -5.06
N ALA A 33 -3.55 -14.48 -3.85
CA ALA A 33 -3.50 -13.13 -3.32
C ALA A 33 -2.63 -12.22 -4.19
N PHE A 34 -1.42 -12.65 -4.54
CA PHE A 34 -0.55 -11.86 -5.41
C PHE A 34 -1.14 -11.59 -6.79
N LYS A 35 -1.93 -12.52 -7.32
CA LYS A 35 -2.68 -12.28 -8.55
C LYS A 35 -3.68 -11.14 -8.37
N LYS A 36 -4.42 -11.10 -7.26
CA LYS A 36 -5.37 -10.02 -6.95
C LYS A 36 -4.67 -8.65 -6.89
N PHE A 37 -3.56 -8.54 -6.17
CA PHE A 37 -2.79 -7.29 -6.14
C PHE A 37 -2.25 -6.89 -7.52
N LYS A 38 -1.81 -7.86 -8.33
CA LYS A 38 -1.36 -7.59 -9.71
C LYS A 38 -2.50 -7.12 -10.63
N GLU A 39 -3.71 -7.66 -10.46
CA GLU A 39 -4.90 -7.20 -11.19
C GLU A 39 -5.25 -5.75 -10.84
N MET A 40 -5.18 -5.40 -9.55
CA MET A 40 -5.37 -4.02 -9.09
C MET A 40 -4.31 -3.08 -9.67
N ASP A 41 -3.05 -3.51 -9.70
CA ASP A 41 -1.96 -2.73 -10.27
C ASP A 41 -2.16 -2.39 -11.74
N VAL A 42 -2.58 -3.38 -12.53
CA VAL A 42 -2.92 -3.19 -13.94
C VAL A 42 -4.12 -2.25 -14.09
N LYS A 43 -5.15 -2.40 -13.25
CA LYS A 43 -6.37 -1.58 -13.29
C LYS A 43 -6.10 -0.11 -13.02
N TYR A 44 -5.26 0.19 -12.04
CA TYR A 44 -4.99 1.56 -11.60
C TYR A 44 -3.65 2.13 -12.11
N ASN A 45 -2.98 1.42 -13.02
CA ASN A 45 -1.67 1.77 -13.58
C ASN A 45 -0.66 2.17 -12.49
N THR A 46 -0.46 1.25 -11.57
CA THR A 46 0.43 1.38 -10.42
C THR A 46 1.23 0.09 -10.30
N ASP A 47 2.32 0.09 -9.54
CA ASP A 47 3.11 -1.10 -9.29
C ASP A 47 3.42 -1.16 -7.80
N TRP A 48 2.72 -2.04 -7.08
CA TRP A 48 2.91 -2.21 -5.65
C TRP A 48 4.24 -2.89 -5.30
N LYS A 49 4.86 -3.54 -6.29
CA LYS A 49 6.17 -4.18 -6.16
C LYS A 49 7.30 -3.20 -6.38
N GLN A 50 7.01 -2.06 -7.01
CA GLN A 50 7.95 -0.96 -7.12
C GLN A 50 7.76 -0.05 -5.91
N GLU A 51 8.62 -0.35 -4.95
CA GLU A 51 8.99 0.53 -3.89
C GLU A 51 9.76 1.75 -4.47
N GLU A 52 9.17 2.60 -5.32
CA GLU A 52 9.70 3.94 -5.64
C GLU A 52 8.57 4.91 -6.00
N LEU A 53 8.51 6.06 -5.33
CA LEU A 53 7.54 7.15 -5.64
C LEU A 53 7.76 7.83 -7.01
N ARG A 54 8.85 7.53 -7.74
CA ARG A 54 9.33 8.38 -8.84
C ARG A 54 8.92 7.97 -10.25
N ASN A 55 8.51 6.72 -10.48
CA ASN A 55 8.31 6.26 -11.86
C ASN A 55 6.84 6.25 -12.30
N MET A 56 5.89 5.92 -11.41
CA MET A 56 4.44 6.01 -11.66
C MET A 56 3.66 6.11 -10.34
N LEU A 57 3.46 7.33 -9.82
CA LEU A 57 2.46 7.55 -8.76
C LEU A 57 1.09 7.16 -9.30
N ILE A 58 0.27 6.49 -8.47
CA ILE A 58 -1.13 6.29 -8.84
C ILE A 58 -1.78 7.66 -8.98
N GLY A 59 -2.59 7.83 -10.03
CA GLY A 59 -3.34 9.08 -10.22
C GLY A 59 -4.21 9.35 -8.99
N TYR A 60 -4.15 10.57 -8.45
CA TYR A 60 -4.86 10.96 -7.21
C TYR A 60 -6.33 10.51 -7.18
N THR A 61 -7.03 10.61 -8.31
CA THR A 61 -8.45 10.24 -8.46
C THR A 61 -8.72 8.76 -8.27
N PHE A 62 -7.72 7.89 -8.39
CA PHE A 62 -7.85 6.43 -8.29
C PHE A 62 -7.46 5.89 -6.92
N ILE A 63 -6.84 6.71 -6.06
CA ILE A 63 -6.35 6.26 -4.76
C ILE A 63 -7.48 5.72 -3.88
N ASP A 64 -8.57 6.48 -3.75
CA ASP A 64 -9.69 6.10 -2.89
C ASP A 64 -10.41 4.85 -3.41
N ASP A 65 -10.55 4.72 -4.74
CA ASP A 65 -11.11 3.53 -5.37
C ASP A 65 -10.24 2.28 -5.12
N ALA A 66 -8.91 2.44 -5.21
CA ALA A 66 -7.98 1.36 -4.91
C ALA A 66 -8.01 0.97 -3.41
N ILE A 67 -8.10 1.93 -2.49
CA ILE A 67 -8.25 1.67 -1.06
C ILE A 67 -9.56 0.91 -0.77
N ASN A 68 -10.68 1.34 -1.36
CA ASN A 68 -11.97 0.67 -1.19
C ASN A 68 -11.95 -0.79 -1.70
N GLU A 69 -11.21 -1.06 -2.78
CA GLU A 69 -11.03 -2.43 -3.28
C GLU A 69 -10.16 -3.29 -2.35
N LEU A 70 -9.16 -2.70 -1.68
CA LEU A 70 -8.39 -3.38 -0.63
C LEU A 70 -9.25 -3.66 0.61
N ASP A 71 -10.12 -2.72 1.01
CA ASP A 71 -11.07 -2.93 2.11
C ASP A 71 -12.02 -4.10 1.81
N ALA A 72 -12.56 -4.15 0.59
CA ALA A 72 -13.40 -5.27 0.15
C ALA A 72 -12.63 -6.60 0.15
N TYR A 73 -11.36 -6.59 -0.25
CA TYR A 73 -10.52 -7.79 -0.23
C TYR A 73 -10.19 -8.25 1.21
N GLN A 74 -9.95 -7.33 2.15
CA GLN A 74 -9.77 -7.66 3.56
C GLN A 74 -11.02 -8.32 4.16
N LEU A 75 -12.22 -7.85 3.77
CA LEU A 75 -13.49 -8.50 4.15
C LEU A 75 -13.60 -9.91 3.56
N GLU A 76 -13.23 -10.10 2.29
CA GLU A 76 -13.22 -11.43 1.64
C GLU A 76 -12.28 -12.41 2.35
N ILE A 77 -11.09 -11.96 2.77
CA ILE A 77 -10.15 -12.75 3.58
C ILE A 77 -10.80 -13.19 4.89
N ALA A 78 -11.46 -12.27 5.60
CA ALA A 78 -12.13 -12.55 6.87
C ALA A 78 -13.33 -13.50 6.73
N GLU A 79 -14.14 -13.35 5.68
CA GLU A 79 -15.30 -14.21 5.44
C GLU A 79 -14.92 -15.65 5.06
N ASN A 80 -13.78 -15.84 4.39
CA ASN A 80 -13.27 -17.17 4.06
C ASN A 80 -12.72 -17.93 5.27
N ARG A 81 -12.34 -17.22 6.35
CA ARG A 81 -11.95 -17.82 7.64
C ARG A 81 -13.07 -18.67 8.24
N ASP A 82 -14.30 -18.17 8.18
CA ASP A 82 -15.45 -18.82 8.82
C ASP A 82 -15.88 -20.10 8.11
N LYS A 83 -15.42 -20.30 6.87
CA LYS A 83 -15.78 -21.45 6.02
C LYS A 83 -14.81 -22.63 6.12
N LEU A 84 -13.61 -22.46 6.68
CA LEU A 84 -12.56 -23.47 6.65
C LEU A 84 -12.36 -24.14 8.02
N GLN A 85 -12.36 -25.47 8.04
CA GLN A 85 -12.39 -26.29 9.26
C GLN A 85 -11.07 -26.36 10.04
N ASP A 86 -9.92 -26.06 9.42
CA ASP A 86 -8.59 -26.27 10.03
C ASP A 86 -7.96 -24.95 10.50
N LYS A 87 -8.35 -24.50 11.70
CA LYS A 87 -8.18 -23.10 12.15
C LYS A 87 -6.73 -22.66 12.46
N THR A 88 -5.78 -23.59 12.63
CA THR A 88 -4.44 -23.27 13.17
C THR A 88 -3.40 -22.86 12.13
N GLU A 89 -3.41 -23.41 10.92
CA GLU A 89 -2.52 -22.93 9.83
C GLU A 89 -3.16 -21.75 9.08
N LEU A 90 -4.49 -21.69 9.05
CA LEU A 90 -5.27 -20.64 8.41
C LEU A 90 -5.11 -19.26 9.06
N SER A 91 -4.96 -19.20 10.39
CA SER A 91 -4.78 -17.91 11.10
C SER A 91 -3.50 -17.19 10.68
N THR A 92 -2.43 -17.92 10.36
CA THR A 92 -1.15 -17.35 9.95
C THR A 92 -1.21 -16.79 8.52
N TRP A 93 -1.91 -17.48 7.62
CA TRP A 93 -2.12 -17.03 6.24
C TRP A 93 -3.06 -15.83 6.15
N GLU A 94 -4.17 -15.85 6.89
CA GLU A 94 -5.11 -14.73 6.98
C GLU A 94 -4.40 -13.46 7.47
N GLU A 95 -3.59 -13.58 8.52
CA GLU A 95 -2.81 -12.46 9.05
C GLU A 95 -1.81 -11.95 8.02
N LEU A 96 -1.08 -12.84 7.33
CA LEU A 96 -0.16 -12.47 6.25
C LEU A 96 -0.85 -11.70 5.12
N LEU A 97 -1.99 -12.18 4.64
CA LEU A 97 -2.74 -11.54 3.55
C LEU A 97 -3.34 -10.20 3.99
N THR A 98 -3.84 -10.15 5.23
CA THR A 98 -4.35 -8.90 5.82
C THR A 98 -3.24 -7.87 5.93
N ARG A 99 -2.05 -8.25 6.42
CA ARG A 99 -0.88 -7.37 6.53
C ARG A 99 -0.39 -6.89 5.18
N LEU A 100 -0.45 -7.73 4.15
CA LEU A 100 -0.12 -7.34 2.79
C LEU A 100 -1.11 -6.29 2.24
N ALA A 101 -2.41 -6.46 2.49
CA ALA A 101 -3.42 -5.48 2.11
C ALA A 101 -3.24 -4.16 2.88
N GLU A 102 -2.96 -4.23 4.19
CA GLU A 102 -2.67 -3.06 5.03
C GLU A 102 -1.43 -2.31 4.51
N ALA A 103 -0.34 -3.02 4.20
CA ALA A 103 0.84 -2.42 3.60
C ALA A 103 0.45 -1.59 2.36
N ARG A 104 -0.24 -2.22 1.40
CA ARG A 104 -0.65 -1.51 0.17
C ARG A 104 -1.53 -0.30 0.46
N LYS A 105 -2.46 -0.38 1.42
CA LYS A 105 -3.26 0.78 1.83
C LYS A 105 -2.38 1.91 2.37
N LYS A 106 -1.44 1.62 3.27
CA LYS A 106 -0.51 2.62 3.83
C LYS A 106 0.35 3.28 2.77
N MET A 107 0.76 2.51 1.77
CA MET A 107 1.46 3.02 0.61
C MET A 107 0.61 4.02 -0.19
N LEU A 108 -0.64 3.66 -0.51
CA LEU A 108 -1.59 4.52 -1.23
C LEU A 108 -1.97 5.77 -0.43
N GLU A 109 -2.19 5.64 0.88
CA GLU A 109 -2.44 6.77 1.78
C GLU A 109 -1.23 7.71 1.83
N SER A 110 -0.01 7.16 1.86
CA SER A 110 1.23 7.94 1.82
C SER A 110 1.35 8.75 0.52
N GLU A 111 1.04 8.13 -0.63
CA GLU A 111 0.98 8.80 -1.92
C GLU A 111 -0.10 9.90 -1.95
N LYS A 112 -1.27 9.67 -1.35
CA LYS A 112 -2.34 10.66 -1.26
C LYS A 112 -1.88 11.94 -0.56
N GLU A 113 -1.23 11.79 0.59
CA GLU A 113 -0.69 12.92 1.35
C GLU A 113 0.45 13.61 0.58
N TYR A 114 1.23 12.86 -0.20
CA TYR A 114 2.25 13.43 -1.08
C TYR A 114 1.63 14.24 -2.23
N HIS A 115 0.54 13.77 -2.84
CA HIS A 115 -0.23 14.56 -3.82
C HIS A 115 -0.80 15.84 -3.20
N HIS A 116 -1.27 15.79 -1.95
CA HIS A 116 -1.71 16.99 -1.23
C HIS A 116 -0.59 18.01 -1.01
N TYR A 117 0.63 17.53 -0.71
CA TYR A 117 1.81 18.39 -0.69
C TYR A 117 2.11 19.00 -2.07
N GLN A 118 2.16 18.19 -3.13
CA GLN A 118 2.44 18.67 -4.48
C GLN A 118 1.41 19.71 -4.98
N ALA A 119 0.15 19.56 -4.57
CA ALA A 119 -0.91 20.51 -4.91
C ALA A 119 -0.74 21.90 -4.28
N LEU A 120 0.12 22.05 -3.27
CA LEU A 120 0.47 23.38 -2.72
C LEU A 120 1.33 24.20 -3.67
N GLY A 121 2.02 23.56 -4.62
CA GLY A 121 2.95 24.24 -5.52
C GLY A 121 4.22 24.73 -4.81
N PRO A 122 4.97 25.65 -5.45
CA PRO A 122 6.22 26.19 -4.92
C PRO A 122 6.07 26.83 -3.54
N GLU A 123 4.91 27.39 -3.22
CA GLU A 123 4.64 28.03 -1.92
C GLU A 123 4.62 27.04 -0.75
N GLY A 124 4.42 25.75 -1.04
CA GLY A 124 4.42 24.67 -0.06
C GLY A 124 5.82 24.18 0.33
N GLU A 125 6.88 24.65 -0.34
CA GLU A 125 8.24 24.18 -0.15
C GLU A 125 9.25 25.32 -0.06
N LEU A 126 10.34 25.06 0.65
CA LEU A 126 11.53 25.89 0.60
C LEU A 126 12.63 25.16 -0.15
N GLU A 127 13.11 25.73 -1.25
CA GLU A 127 14.17 25.13 -2.06
C GLU A 127 15.48 25.03 -1.28
N PHE A 128 16.14 23.88 -1.42
CA PHE A 128 17.43 23.62 -0.80
C PHE A 128 18.30 22.65 -1.61
N GLU A 129 19.61 22.79 -1.41
CA GLU A 129 20.62 21.91 -1.96
C GLU A 129 21.53 21.35 -0.86
N TYR A 130 22.14 20.19 -1.11
CA TYR A 130 23.16 19.66 -0.22
C TYR A 130 24.54 20.21 -0.60
N VAL A 131 25.09 21.09 0.23
CA VAL A 131 26.45 21.59 0.11
C VAL A 131 27.30 20.90 1.17
N LEU A 132 28.29 20.12 0.74
CA LEU A 132 29.16 19.34 1.64
C LEU A 132 28.38 18.44 2.62
N GLY A 133 27.27 17.87 2.15
CA GLY A 133 26.41 16.98 2.94
C GLY A 133 25.45 17.69 3.90
N SER A 134 25.45 19.03 3.94
CA SER A 134 24.50 19.81 4.75
C SER A 134 23.47 20.49 3.86
N PRO A 135 22.19 20.52 4.26
CA PRO A 135 21.18 21.22 3.49
C PRO A 135 21.33 22.75 3.64
N VAL A 136 21.30 23.47 2.53
CA VAL A 136 21.39 24.92 2.45
C VAL A 136 20.19 25.43 1.65
N VAL A 137 19.38 26.31 2.26
CA VAL A 137 18.24 26.96 1.60
C VAL A 137 18.77 27.89 0.51
N THR A 138 18.27 27.72 -0.72
CA THR A 138 18.76 28.43 -1.91
C THR A 138 17.94 29.65 -2.29
N GLU A 139 16.75 29.80 -1.72
CA GLU A 139 15.84 30.91 -2.00
C GLU A 139 15.66 31.87 -0.83
N GLN A 140 15.00 33.01 -1.10
CA GLN A 140 14.67 33.99 -0.08
C GLN A 140 13.33 33.67 0.59
N LEU A 141 13.33 33.50 1.91
CA LEU A 141 12.13 33.24 2.70
C LEU A 141 11.08 34.37 2.57
N ASN A 142 9.93 34.05 1.99
CA ASN A 142 8.74 34.91 1.93
C ASN A 142 7.73 34.51 3.03
N CYS A 143 7.50 35.40 4.00
CA CYS A 143 6.60 35.09 5.12
C CYS A 143 5.11 35.15 4.77
N ASN A 144 4.74 35.57 3.57
CA ASN A 144 3.36 35.44 3.11
C ASN A 144 2.99 33.97 2.83
N ASP A 145 3.99 33.12 2.55
CA ASP A 145 3.78 31.71 2.19
C ASP A 145 3.78 30.80 3.44
N MET A 146 3.87 31.39 4.64
CA MET A 146 3.98 30.66 5.91
C MET A 146 2.88 29.61 6.10
N GLU A 147 1.63 29.89 5.69
CA GLU A 147 0.53 28.92 5.80
C GLU A 147 0.73 27.73 4.86
N ALA A 148 1.19 27.96 3.64
CA ALA A 148 1.47 26.91 2.67
C ALA A 148 2.65 26.05 3.13
N LEU A 149 3.73 26.66 3.64
CA LEU A 149 4.85 25.94 4.25
C LEU A 149 4.42 25.07 5.45
N ASP A 150 3.52 25.57 6.29
CA ASP A 150 2.99 24.85 7.46
C ASP A 150 2.13 23.64 7.04
N LYS A 151 1.29 23.80 6.02
CA LYS A 151 0.55 22.69 5.41
C LYS A 151 1.48 21.70 4.72
N GLY A 152 2.50 22.19 4.03
CA GLY A 152 3.48 21.36 3.32
C GLY A 152 4.23 20.43 4.26
N GLN A 153 4.74 20.95 5.40
CA GLN A 153 5.37 20.09 6.41
C GLN A 153 4.38 19.06 6.98
N MET A 154 3.11 19.43 7.18
CA MET A 154 2.10 18.53 7.73
C MET A 154 1.82 17.36 6.78
N PHE A 155 1.60 17.64 5.50
CA PHE A 155 1.35 16.61 4.48
C PHE A 155 2.56 15.69 4.29
N LEU A 156 3.76 16.26 4.19
CA LEU A 156 4.99 15.46 4.10
C LEU A 156 5.22 14.59 5.34
N GLN A 157 4.95 15.10 6.54
CA GLN A 157 5.09 14.32 7.77
C GLN A 157 4.09 13.17 7.85
N LYS A 158 2.84 13.38 7.41
CA LYS A 158 1.84 12.31 7.32
C LYS A 158 2.23 11.26 6.30
N SER A 159 2.62 11.69 5.10
CA SER A 159 3.13 10.82 4.04
C SER A 159 4.29 9.95 4.55
N LEU A 160 5.26 10.57 5.24
CA LEU A 160 6.40 9.91 5.87
C LEU A 160 6.00 8.90 6.97
N ASN A 161 4.99 9.21 7.77
CA ASN A 161 4.54 8.28 8.82
C ASN A 161 3.87 7.04 8.21
N LEU A 162 3.01 7.25 7.21
CA LEU A 162 2.32 6.18 6.49
C LEU A 162 3.31 5.29 5.71
N ALA A 163 4.36 5.90 5.17
CA ALA A 163 5.50 5.22 4.59
C ALA A 163 6.17 4.24 5.57
N HIS A 164 6.47 4.68 6.80
CA HIS A 164 7.01 3.78 7.82
C HIS A 164 6.00 2.70 8.26
N GLU A 165 4.70 3.01 8.30
CA GLU A 165 3.67 1.99 8.58
C GLU A 165 3.65 0.92 7.48
N PHE A 166 3.73 1.30 6.21
CA PHE A 166 3.92 0.38 5.10
C PHE A 166 5.14 -0.53 5.31
N GLU A 167 6.31 0.06 5.65
CA GLU A 167 7.54 -0.71 5.90
C GLU A 167 7.34 -1.73 7.03
N ASN A 168 6.68 -1.35 8.13
CA ASN A 168 6.40 -2.25 9.24
C ASN A 168 5.50 -3.43 8.84
N HIS A 169 4.44 -3.18 8.06
CA HIS A 169 3.57 -4.24 7.56
C HIS A 169 4.30 -5.17 6.59
N MET A 170 5.14 -4.59 5.71
CA MET A 170 5.94 -5.36 4.78
C MET A 170 6.99 -6.21 5.47
N ASP A 171 7.67 -5.69 6.49
CA ASP A 171 8.64 -6.44 7.30
C ASP A 171 7.98 -7.65 7.95
N PHE A 172 6.76 -7.50 8.48
CA PHE A 172 6.00 -8.62 8.99
C PHE A 172 5.76 -9.69 7.92
N VAL A 173 5.25 -9.30 6.74
CA VAL A 173 4.99 -10.23 5.64
C VAL A 173 6.27 -10.95 5.22
N LEU A 174 7.36 -10.22 5.02
CA LEU A 174 8.63 -10.75 4.57
C LEU A 174 9.27 -11.68 5.60
N GLN A 175 9.08 -11.45 6.90
CA GLN A 175 9.63 -12.32 7.95
C GLN A 175 8.82 -13.62 8.10
N ASN A 176 7.50 -13.54 7.95
CA ASN A 176 6.59 -14.66 8.24
C ASN A 176 6.24 -15.50 7.00
N ALA A 177 6.58 -15.04 5.79
CA ALA A 177 6.44 -15.82 4.55
C ALA A 177 7.72 -15.74 3.70
N PRO A 178 8.84 -16.39 4.08
CA PRO A 178 10.14 -16.26 3.40
C PRO A 178 10.12 -16.62 1.90
N GLU A 179 9.18 -17.44 1.45
CA GLU A 179 8.91 -17.76 0.05
C GLU A 179 8.48 -16.54 -0.78
N THR A 180 7.88 -15.51 -0.16
CA THR A 180 7.60 -14.21 -0.80
C THR A 180 8.87 -13.51 -1.28
N ARG A 181 10.00 -13.74 -0.60
CA ARG A 181 11.33 -13.22 -0.97
C ARG A 181 11.90 -13.99 -2.16
N LYS A 182 11.64 -15.30 -2.24
CA LYS A 182 12.17 -16.19 -3.29
C LYS A 182 11.50 -15.98 -4.63
N SER A 183 10.24 -15.57 -4.63
CA SER A 183 9.46 -15.33 -5.84
C SER A 183 9.73 -13.96 -6.47
N GLU A 184 10.68 -13.19 -5.91
CA GLU A 184 10.91 -11.78 -6.26
C GLU A 184 9.59 -10.99 -6.28
N LEU A 185 8.61 -11.39 -5.46
CA LEU A 185 7.30 -10.74 -5.47
C LEU A 185 7.36 -9.45 -4.64
N VAL A 186 8.16 -9.43 -3.57
CA VAL A 186 8.30 -8.30 -2.67
C VAL A 186 9.69 -8.22 -2.02
N GLY A 187 10.16 -7.01 -1.72
CA GLY A 187 11.44 -6.74 -1.08
C GLY A 187 12.51 -6.14 -2.00
N ILE A 188 13.65 -5.80 -1.39
CA ILE A 188 14.73 -5.03 -2.02
C ILE A 188 15.64 -5.93 -2.87
N ASN A 189 15.82 -5.60 -4.15
CA ASN A 189 16.82 -6.21 -5.03
C ASN A 189 17.32 -5.19 -6.09
N GLU A 190 18.18 -5.62 -7.02
CA GLU A 190 18.72 -4.72 -8.07
C GLU A 190 17.64 -4.08 -8.96
N ALA A 191 16.50 -4.76 -9.14
CA ALA A 191 15.34 -4.27 -9.88
C ALA A 191 14.29 -3.56 -9.00
N LYS A 192 14.43 -3.65 -7.67
CA LYS A 192 13.49 -3.13 -6.67
C LYS A 192 14.26 -2.41 -5.57
N PRO A 193 14.69 -1.17 -5.81
CA PRO A 193 15.33 -0.37 -4.77
C PRO A 193 14.36 -0.12 -3.62
N ALA A 194 14.89 0.10 -2.41
CA ALA A 194 14.09 0.40 -1.23
C ALA A 194 13.27 1.67 -1.45
N PHE A 195 12.00 1.65 -0.97
CA PHE A 195 10.90 2.63 -1.18
C PHE A 195 11.27 4.11 -1.09
N TYR A 196 12.43 4.37 -0.49
CA TYR A 196 12.58 5.45 0.43
C TYR A 196 14.01 5.77 0.86
N SER A 197 14.99 4.93 0.54
CA SER A 197 16.35 5.14 1.07
C SER A 197 16.96 6.50 0.68
N LYS A 198 16.63 7.01 -0.51
CA LYS A 198 17.08 8.34 -0.98
C LYS A 198 16.03 9.43 -0.77
N GLU A 199 14.74 9.14 -0.98
CA GLU A 199 13.68 10.16 -0.87
C GLU A 199 13.22 10.46 0.55
N LEU A 200 13.26 9.53 1.50
CA LEU A 200 12.96 9.85 2.91
C LEU A 200 13.97 10.84 3.47
N GLY A 201 15.23 10.73 3.08
CA GLY A 201 16.27 11.67 3.48
C GLY A 201 15.93 13.10 3.02
N ARG A 202 15.49 13.23 1.76
CA ARG A 202 15.05 14.51 1.19
C ARG A 202 13.75 15.00 1.83
N ILE A 203 12.71 14.16 1.96
CA ILE A 203 11.43 14.50 2.60
C ILE A 203 11.63 14.94 4.06
N SER A 204 12.39 14.19 4.85
CA SER A 204 12.70 14.55 6.24
C SER A 204 13.43 15.89 6.34
N THR A 205 14.32 16.15 5.38
CA THR A 205 15.04 17.43 5.31
C THR A 205 14.10 18.57 4.91
N GLN A 206 13.22 18.36 3.94
CA GLN A 206 12.20 19.34 3.53
C GLN A 206 11.28 19.71 4.69
N ILE A 207 10.80 18.72 5.46
CA ILE A 207 9.98 18.95 6.67
C ILE A 207 10.70 19.88 7.64
N LYS A 208 11.99 19.62 7.92
CA LYS A 208 12.80 20.43 8.85
C LYS A 208 13.00 21.86 8.34
N ILE A 209 13.24 22.02 7.04
CA ILE A 209 13.44 23.33 6.43
C ILE A 209 12.14 24.14 6.44
N ASN A 210 11.02 23.56 6.01
CA ASN A 210 9.72 24.22 6.05
C ASN A 210 9.38 24.66 7.48
N LYS A 211 9.58 23.77 8.46
CA LYS A 211 9.40 24.08 9.89
C LYS A 211 10.25 25.28 10.32
N TRP A 212 11.53 25.29 9.96
CA TRP A 212 12.44 26.40 10.25
C TRP A 212 11.92 27.72 9.64
N GLY A 213 11.48 27.70 8.37
CA GLY A 213 10.92 28.87 7.70
C GLY A 213 9.69 29.42 8.42
N VAL A 214 8.76 28.54 8.80
CA VAL A 214 7.57 28.90 9.59
C VAL A 214 7.95 29.54 10.92
N ASP A 215 8.90 28.95 11.66
CA ASP A 215 9.34 29.46 12.96
C ASP A 215 10.00 30.84 12.85
N VAL A 216 10.79 31.08 11.79
CA VAL A 216 11.38 32.40 11.51
C VAL A 216 10.30 33.43 11.23
N CYS A 217 9.29 33.10 10.44
CA CYS A 217 8.20 34.02 10.11
C CYS A 217 7.32 34.36 11.32
N LYS A 218 6.99 33.37 12.16
CA LYS A 218 6.26 33.60 13.43
C LYS A 218 7.01 34.57 14.36
N LYS A 219 8.33 34.39 14.53
CA LYS A 219 9.16 35.31 15.34
C LYS A 219 9.17 36.74 14.81
N LYS A 220 9.24 36.92 13.48
CA LYS A 220 9.17 38.24 12.85
C LYS A 220 7.82 38.92 13.10
N ALA A 221 6.72 38.17 13.07
CA ALA A 221 5.38 38.71 13.32
C ALA A 221 5.20 39.18 14.77
N MET A 222 5.80 38.48 15.75
CA MET A 222 5.74 38.85 17.18
C MET A 222 6.59 40.06 17.56
N SER A 223 7.50 40.49 16.68
CA SER A 223 8.43 41.60 16.94
C SER A 223 7.95 42.94 16.35
N ARG A 224 6.74 42.96 15.78
CA ARG A 224 6.07 44.14 15.23
C ARG A 224 4.95 44.58 16.16
#